data_AF-A0A660LXS2-F1
#
_entry.id   AF-A0A660LXS2-F1
#
_cell.length_a   1.000
_cell.length_b   1.000
_cell.length_c   1.000
_cell.angle_alpha   90.00
_cell.angle_beta   90.00
_cell.angle_gamma   90.00
#
_symmetry.space_group_name_H-M   'P 1'
#
loop_
_entity.id
_entity.type
_entity.pdbx_description
1 polymer ?
#
loop_
_entity_poly.entity_id
_entity_poly.type
_entity_poly.pdbx_seq_one_letter_code
_entity_poly.pdbx_strand_id
1 'polypeptide(L)' 'MAKVKKSTPVVFDYKDVKTLMRYINAYGQIEPIGKTGLSEKQQRNLAVAIKRARHLGLLPFVANN' A
#
# COMPACT_ATOMS: atom_id res chain seq x y z
N MET A 1 -3.86 11.20 -23.38
CA MET A 1 -4.40 11.65 -22.07
C MET A 1 -3.37 11.33 -20.99
N ALA A 2 -2.57 12.31 -20.55
CA ALA A 2 -1.62 12.09 -19.46
C ALA A 2 -2.43 11.92 -18.16
N LYS A 3 -2.39 10.72 -17.55
CA LYS A 3 -2.99 10.50 -16.23
C LYS A 3 -2.35 11.48 -15.26
N VAL A 4 -3.15 12.36 -14.67
CA VAL A 4 -2.73 13.26 -13.59
C VAL A 4 -2.02 12.41 -12.54
N LYS A 5 -0.71 12.63 -12.34
CA LYS A 5 0.03 12.03 -11.23
C LYS A 5 -0.57 12.60 -9.96
N LYS A 6 -1.46 11.86 -9.30
CA LYS A 6 -1.86 12.16 -7.92
C LYS A 6 -0.58 12.29 -7.10
N SER A 7 -0.55 13.25 -6.17
CA SER A 7 0.57 13.48 -5.26
C SER A 7 0.82 12.19 -4.46
N THR A 8 1.73 11.35 -4.93
CA THR A 8 2.12 10.13 -4.23
C THR A 8 2.83 10.55 -2.95
N PRO A 9 2.36 10.12 -1.77
CA PRO A 9 3.03 10.50 -0.53
C PRO A 9 4.48 10.02 -0.55
N VAL A 10 5.39 10.88 -0.12
CA VAL A 10 6.83 10.58 -0.06
C VAL A 10 7.12 9.53 1.03
N VAL A 11 6.27 9.49 2.06
CA VAL A 11 6.39 8.60 3.22
C VAL A 11 5.05 7.91 3.49
N PHE A 12 5.08 6.60 3.70
CA PHE A 12 3.92 5.80 4.12
C PHE A 12 4.00 5.52 5.62
N ASP A 13 3.00 5.95 6.38
CA ASP A 13 2.85 5.58 7.79
C ASP A 13 1.92 4.38 7.91
N TYR A 14 2.25 3.45 8.82
CA TYR A 14 1.42 2.28 9.11
C TYR A 14 0.06 2.65 9.73
N LYS A 15 -0.03 3.84 10.32
CA LYS A 15 -1.26 4.36 10.93
C LYS A 15 -2.27 4.88 9.91
N ASP A 16 -1.83 5.27 8.72
CA ASP A 16 -2.71 5.76 7.66
C ASP A 16 -3.30 4.61 6.84
N VAL A 17 -4.17 3.85 7.49
CA VAL A 17 -4.82 2.65 6.93
C VAL A 17 -5.54 2.97 5.63
N LYS A 18 -6.20 4.14 5.53
CA LYS A 18 -6.96 4.54 4.34
C LYS A 18 -6.06 4.66 3.10
N THR A 19 -4.87 5.21 3.27
CA THR A 19 -3.90 5.29 2.19
C THR A 19 -3.34 3.91 1.84
N LEU A 20 -3.01 3.10 2.84
CA LEU A 20 -2.46 1.75 2.62
C LEU A 20 -3.46 0.80 1.94
N MET A 21 -4.76 0.92 2.25
CA MET A 21 -5.82 0.12 1.64
C MET A 21 -5.92 0.31 0.11
N ARG A 22 -5.44 1.43 -0.44
CA ARG A 22 -5.40 1.65 -1.89
C ARG A 22 -4.35 0.82 -2.61
N TYR A 23 -3.38 0.28 -1.87
CA TYR A 23 -2.25 -0.46 -2.41
C TYR A 23 -2.29 -1.95 -2.05
N ILE A 24 -3.44 -2.42 -1.55
CA ILE A 24 -3.72 -3.84 -1.37
C ILE A 24 -4.84 -4.26 -2.33
N ASN A 25 -4.80 -5.52 -2.75
CA ASN A 25 -5.85 -6.10 -3.57
C ASN A 25 -7.02 -6.61 -2.69
N ALA A 26 -8.09 -7.08 -3.34
CA ALA A 26 -9.26 -7.62 -2.65
C ALA A 26 -8.95 -8.85 -1.76
N TYR A 27 -7.85 -9.56 -2.02
CA TYR A 27 -7.41 -10.70 -1.22
C TYR A 27 -6.56 -10.28 -0.01
N GLY A 28 -6.24 -8.99 0.12
CA GLY A 28 -5.37 -8.44 1.15
C GLY A 28 -3.89 -8.51 0.81
N GLN A 29 -3.48 -8.89 -0.41
CA GLN A 29 -2.08 -8.91 -0.86
C GLN A 29 -1.62 -7.51 -1.31
N ILE A 30 -0.31 -7.24 -1.26
CA ILE A 30 0.25 -5.95 -1.69
C ILE A 30 0.28 -5.91 -3.23
N GLU A 31 -0.26 -4.85 -3.83
CA GLU A 31 -0.22 -4.68 -5.29
C GLU A 31 1.21 -4.45 -5.80
N PRO A 32 1.58 -5.04 -6.96
CA PRO A 32 2.92 -4.92 -7.52
C PRO A 32 3.18 -3.52 -8.08
N ILE A 33 4.46 -3.16 -8.17
CA ILE A 33 4.92 -1.83 -8.61
C ILE A 33 4.35 -1.39 -9.97
N GLY A 34 4.17 -2.33 -10.90
CA GLY A 34 3.62 -2.05 -12.23
C GLY A 34 2.16 -1.56 -12.21
N LYS A 35 1.39 -1.91 -11.18
CA LYS A 35 0.02 -1.43 -10.98
C LYS A 35 -0.04 -0.18 -10.12
N THR A 36 0.82 -0.09 -9.10
CA THR A 36 0.81 1.04 -8.16
C THR A 36 1.46 2.30 -8.74
N GLY A 37 2.37 2.16 -9.72
CA GLY A 37 3.09 3.29 -10.34
C GLY A 37 4.05 3.99 -9.38
N LEU A 38 4.42 3.34 -8.27
CA LEU A 38 5.36 3.86 -7.28
C LEU A 38 6.81 3.70 -7.77
N SER A 39 7.71 4.53 -7.24
CA SER A 39 9.15 4.25 -7.35
C SER A 39 9.52 3.06 -6.46
N GLU A 40 10.66 2.42 -6.73
CA GLU A 40 11.15 1.30 -5.92
C GLU A 40 11.31 1.67 -4.43
N LYS A 41 11.81 2.88 -4.15
CA LYS A 41 11.97 3.38 -2.78
C LYS A 41 10.62 3.51 -2.08
N GLN A 42 9.62 4.04 -2.77
CA GLN A 42 8.26 4.15 -2.26
C GLN A 42 7.63 2.78 -2.04
N GLN A 43 7.82 1.83 -2.96
CA GLN A 43 7.30 0.46 -2.84
C GLN A 43 7.91 -0.25 -1.62
N ARG A 44 9.22 -0.11 -1.37
CA ARG A 44 9.88 -0.65 -0.17
C ARG A 44 9.30 -0.05 1.11
N ASN A 45 9.14 1.26 1.17
CA ASN A 45 8.55 1.96 2.32
C ASN A 45 7.10 1.54 2.57
N LEU A 46 6.29 1.48 1.50
CA LEU A 46 4.92 1.00 1.53
C LEU A 46 4.84 -0.42 2.09
N ALA A 47 5.68 -1.34 1.60
CA ALA A 47 5.69 -2.72 2.05
C ALA A 47 5.99 -2.84 3.56
N VAL A 48 6.93 -2.03 4.07
CA VAL A 48 7.22 -1.98 5.51
C VAL A 48 6.02 -1.44 6.29
N ALA A 49 5.39 -0.36 5.83
CA ALA A 49 4.21 0.21 6.48
C ALA A 49 3.04 -0.77 6.53
N ILE A 50 2.71 -1.44 5.41
CA ILE A 50 1.66 -2.46 5.34
C ILE A 50 1.97 -3.63 6.28
N LYS A 51 3.21 -4.13 6.27
CA LYS A 51 3.60 -5.24 7.17
C LYS A 51 3.43 -4.85 8.64
N ARG A 52 3.83 -3.65 9.04
CA ARG A 52 3.62 -3.13 10.40
C ARG A 52 2.13 -3.02 10.74
N ALA A 53 1.33 -2.45 9.83
CA ALA A 53 -0.11 -2.32 10.01
C ALA A 53 -0.79 -3.70 10.20
N ARG A 54 -0.36 -4.72 9.46
CA ARG A 54 -0.86 -6.09 9.63
C ARG A 54 -0.52 -6.71 10.98
N HIS A 55 0.70 -6.53 11.47
CA HIS A 55 1.09 -7.04 12.80
C HIS A 55 0.29 -6.37 13.94
N LEU A 56 -0.15 -5.12 13.73
CA LEU A 56 -0.96 -4.38 14.67
C LEU A 56 -2.48 -4.61 14.50
N GLY A 57 -2.89 -5.49 13.59
CA GLY A 57 -4.31 -5.78 13.33
C GLY A 57 -5.07 -4.68 12.58
N LEU A 58 -4.37 -3.68 12.04
CA LEU A 58 -4.99 -2.59 11.27
C LEU A 58 -5.34 -2.99 9.83
N LEU A 59 -4.66 -4.01 9.29
CA LEU A 59 -4.91 -4.58 7.97
C LEU A 59 -4.92 -6.11 8.04
N PRO A 60 -5.76 -6.79 7.25
CA PRO A 60 -5.77 -8.24 7.20
C PRO A 60 -4.54 -8.80 6.47
N PHE A 61 -4.12 -10.02 6.85
CA PHE A 61 -3.18 -10.82 6.06
C PHE A 61 -3.87 -11.48 4.87
N VAL A 62 -5.11 -11.92 5.06
CA VAL A 62 -5.99 -12.57 4.08
C VAL A 62 -7.39 -12.02 4.30
N ALA A 63 -8.04 -11.53 3.23
CA ALA A 63 -9.36 -10.88 3.34
C ALA A 63 -10.54 -11.81 3.04
N ASN A 64 -10.35 -12.84 2.20
CA ASN A 64 -11.37 -13.83 1.87
C ASN A 64 -10.87 -15.22 2.24
N ASN A 65 -11.72 -16.00 2.92
CA ASN A 65 -11.51 -17.41 3.25
C ASN A 65 -12.55 -18.24 2.50
#